data_AF-A0AB33ZGN9-F1
#
_entry.id   AF-A0AB33ZGN9-F1
#
_cell.length_a   1.000
_cell.length_b   1.000
_cell.length_c   1.000
_cell.angle_alpha   90.00
_cell.angle_beta   90.00
_cell.angle_gamma   90.00
#
_symmetry.space_group_name_H-M   'P 1'
#
loop_
_entity.id
_entity.type
_entity.pdbx_description
1 polymer ?
#
loop_
_entity_poly.entity_id
_entity_poly.type
_entity_poly.pdbx_seq_one_letter_code
_entity_poly.pdbx_strand_id
1 'polypeptide(L)'
;GDIADKEFNNRVTPPEEPKFQPEKYVVSEEKFDITGDKLVDDDKELADKYADTNANPYVDNTNNNEAQNLNTKTVKRGDKLVYQVWLDTTKFDAANKDNIQSVGISDDYDETKLDLDATKIKAYDSVTGAEVTDKFDITVNNGVITATLKDGFTKSLGDAENTQVIDTTKFAFGRYYKFDIPTTVKADVPGGVDIENTAAQVVNYYNPTTKKVEKPSKPTEKRVNN
;
A
#
# COMPACT_ATOMS: atom_id res chain seq x y z
N GLY A 1 -25.28 34.45 44.39
CA GLY A 1 -25.78 33.89 43.13
C GLY A 1 -24.71 32.99 42.63
N ASP A 2 -24.85 31.69 42.89
CA ASP A 2 -23.83 30.71 42.53
C ASP A 2 -23.78 30.61 41.01
N ILE A 3 -22.60 30.89 40.46
CA ILE A 3 -22.33 30.75 39.04
C ILE A 3 -22.33 29.25 38.77
N ALA A 4 -23.39 28.75 38.13
CA ALA A 4 -23.45 27.37 37.69
C ALA A 4 -22.29 27.10 36.74
N ASP A 5 -21.34 26.27 37.20
CA ASP A 5 -20.22 25.81 36.41
C ASP A 5 -20.77 25.00 35.25
N LYS A 6 -20.64 25.52 34.03
CA LYS A 6 -21.05 24.81 32.83
C LYS A 6 -19.96 23.78 32.54
N GLU A 7 -20.10 22.60 33.11
CA GLU A 7 -19.33 21.43 32.65
C GLU A 7 -19.63 21.22 31.16
N PHE A 8 -18.68 21.62 30.32
CA PHE A 8 -18.65 21.26 28.91
C PHE A 8 -18.34 19.76 28.82
N ASN A 9 -19.38 18.93 28.85
CA ASN A 9 -19.28 17.51 28.57
C ASN A 9 -19.08 17.29 27.06
N ASN A 10 -17.88 17.59 26.57
CA ASN A 10 -17.49 17.27 25.20
C ASN A 10 -17.18 15.77 25.13
N ARG A 11 -18.21 14.95 24.88
CA ARG A 11 -18.03 13.50 24.68
C ARG A 11 -17.28 13.29 23.37
N VAL A 12 -15.99 12.97 23.49
CA VAL A 12 -15.15 12.56 22.35
C VAL A 12 -15.51 11.14 21.97
N THR A 13 -16.04 10.95 20.76
CA THR A 13 -16.27 9.61 20.19
C THR A 13 -14.95 9.13 19.58
N PRO A 14 -14.43 7.95 19.97
CA PRO A 14 -13.24 7.40 19.34
C PRO A 14 -13.50 7.14 17.84
N PRO A 15 -12.49 7.31 16.97
CA PRO A 15 -12.60 6.88 15.58
C PRO A 15 -12.71 5.36 15.50
N GLU A 16 -13.39 4.89 14.46
CA GLU A 16 -13.31 3.48 14.08
C GLU A 16 -11.90 3.16 13.58
N GLU A 17 -11.53 1.87 13.59
CA GLU A 17 -10.28 1.44 12.98
C GLU A 17 -10.37 1.59 11.44
N PRO A 18 -9.41 2.27 10.80
CA PRO A 18 -9.42 2.48 9.35
C PRO A 18 -9.50 1.16 8.59
N LYS A 19 -10.38 1.09 7.59
CA LYS A 19 -10.48 -0.08 6.71
C LYS A 19 -9.69 0.19 5.43
N PHE A 20 -8.97 -0.83 4.97
CA PHE A 20 -8.19 -0.79 3.75
C PHE A 20 -7.96 -2.21 3.20
N GLN A 21 -7.80 -2.29 1.88
CA GLN A 21 -7.64 -3.48 1.07
C GLN A 21 -6.53 -3.19 0.06
N PRO A 22 -5.26 -3.24 0.48
CA PRO A 22 -4.16 -3.02 -0.43
C PRO A 22 -4.09 -4.20 -1.41
N GLU A 23 -3.49 -3.96 -2.58
CA GLU A 23 -3.39 -4.95 -3.66
C GLU A 23 -1.95 -5.05 -4.12
N LYS A 24 -1.54 -6.22 -4.62
CA LYS A 24 -0.24 -6.41 -5.27
C LYS A 24 -0.41 -7.21 -6.55
N TYR A 25 0.22 -6.76 -7.62
CA TYR A 25 0.28 -7.46 -8.90
C TYR A 25 1.70 -7.49 -9.45
N VAL A 26 1.93 -8.36 -10.44
CA VAL A 26 3.16 -8.38 -11.21
C VAL A 26 2.82 -8.31 -12.69
N VAL A 27 3.38 -7.32 -13.39
CA VAL A 27 3.08 -7.05 -14.81
C VAL A 27 4.38 -6.82 -15.60
N SER A 28 4.32 -6.83 -16.93
CA SER A 28 5.50 -6.65 -17.79
C SER A 28 5.90 -5.19 -18.01
N GLU A 29 4.98 -4.25 -17.79
CA GLU A 29 5.13 -2.84 -18.16
C GLU A 29 4.81 -1.90 -16.99
N GLU A 30 5.55 -0.79 -16.91
CA GLU A 30 5.24 0.29 -15.97
C GLU A 30 4.00 1.05 -16.44
N LYS A 31 3.34 1.73 -15.51
CA LYS A 31 2.11 2.52 -15.73
C LYS A 31 0.95 1.69 -16.26
N PHE A 32 0.96 0.38 -16.00
CA PHE A 32 -0.18 -0.46 -16.35
C PHE A 32 -1.39 -0.05 -15.50
N ASP A 33 -2.47 0.29 -16.19
CA ASP A 33 -3.78 0.59 -15.62
C ASP A 33 -3.80 1.52 -14.39
N ILE A 34 -3.01 2.59 -14.41
CA ILE A 34 -2.91 3.49 -13.25
C ILE A 34 -4.25 4.06 -12.80
N THR A 35 -5.13 4.40 -13.75
CA THR A 35 -6.43 5.03 -13.46
C THR A 35 -7.63 4.10 -13.57
N GLY A 36 -7.40 2.83 -13.92
CA GLY A 36 -8.47 1.84 -14.09
C GLY A 36 -8.59 0.88 -12.92
N ASP A 37 -9.40 -0.14 -13.16
CA ASP A 37 -9.79 -1.23 -12.28
C ASP A 37 -9.36 -2.61 -12.77
N LYS A 38 -8.44 -2.68 -13.74
CA LYS A 38 -7.86 -3.95 -14.20
C LYS A 38 -7.11 -4.65 -13.07
N LEU A 39 -7.02 -5.97 -13.18
CA LEU A 39 -6.40 -6.90 -12.23
C LEU A 39 -7.20 -7.09 -10.92
N VAL A 40 -8.24 -6.31 -10.65
CA VAL A 40 -8.97 -6.39 -9.37
C VAL A 40 -9.72 -7.71 -9.22
N ASP A 41 -10.15 -8.33 -10.33
CA ASP A 41 -10.86 -9.62 -10.34
C ASP A 41 -9.97 -10.83 -10.69
N ASP A 42 -8.66 -10.63 -10.83
CA ASP A 42 -7.68 -11.67 -11.13
C ASP A 42 -7.64 -12.77 -10.08
N ASP A 43 -7.87 -12.44 -8.80
CA ASP A 43 -7.88 -13.41 -7.69
C ASP A 43 -9.31 -13.75 -7.19
N LYS A 44 -10.35 -13.43 -7.97
CA LYS A 44 -11.75 -13.47 -7.54
C LYS A 44 -12.28 -14.87 -7.22
N GLU A 45 -11.61 -15.90 -7.70
CA GLU A 45 -11.91 -17.29 -7.37
C GLU A 45 -11.48 -17.69 -5.95
N LEU A 46 -10.58 -16.92 -5.33
CA LEU A 46 -10.12 -17.14 -3.97
C LEU A 46 -11.13 -16.60 -2.96
N ALA A 47 -11.32 -17.34 -1.86
CA ALA A 47 -12.23 -16.93 -0.79
C ALA A 47 -11.62 -15.80 0.05
N ASP A 48 -10.32 -15.88 0.31
CA ASP A 48 -9.54 -14.83 0.94
C ASP A 48 -8.18 -14.76 0.24
N LYS A 49 -8.11 -13.99 -0.85
CA LYS A 49 -6.89 -13.84 -1.65
C LYS A 49 -5.65 -13.43 -0.85
N TYR A 50 -5.81 -12.71 0.27
CA TYR A 50 -4.70 -12.37 1.14
C TYR A 50 -4.20 -13.61 1.88
N ALA A 51 -5.08 -14.31 2.59
CA ALA A 51 -4.69 -15.49 3.36
C ALA A 51 -4.24 -16.65 2.45
N ASP A 52 -4.98 -16.89 1.37
CA ASP A 52 -4.79 -18.03 0.46
C ASP A 52 -3.44 -17.92 -0.27
N THR A 53 -3.13 -16.77 -0.88
CA THR A 53 -1.86 -16.60 -1.63
C THR A 53 -0.65 -16.53 -0.70
N ASN A 54 -0.78 -15.93 0.51
CA ASN A 54 0.32 -15.92 1.47
C ASN A 54 0.64 -17.32 2.02
N ALA A 55 -0.36 -18.20 2.13
CA ALA A 55 -0.15 -19.60 2.50
C ALA A 55 0.43 -20.42 1.33
N ASN A 56 -0.08 -20.20 0.12
CA ASN A 56 0.43 -20.83 -1.10
C ASN A 56 0.15 -19.93 -2.33
N PRO A 57 1.16 -19.27 -2.92
CA PRO A 57 0.94 -18.31 -4.00
C PRO A 57 0.49 -18.96 -5.33
N TYR A 58 0.54 -20.29 -5.44
CA TYR A 58 0.10 -21.05 -6.62
C TYR A 58 -1.40 -21.43 -6.59
N VAL A 59 -2.16 -21.02 -5.56
CA VAL A 59 -3.62 -21.23 -5.53
C VAL A 59 -4.35 -20.26 -6.46
N ASP A 60 -3.78 -19.07 -6.65
CA ASP A 60 -4.16 -18.16 -7.73
C ASP A 60 -3.80 -18.83 -9.06
N ASN A 61 -4.84 -19.13 -9.84
CA ASN A 61 -4.71 -19.86 -11.09
C ASN A 61 -5.02 -18.95 -12.28
N THR A 62 -4.66 -19.37 -13.48
CA THR A 62 -4.75 -18.48 -14.65
C THR A 62 -6.14 -18.39 -15.30
N ASN A 63 -7.20 -18.89 -14.66
CA ASN A 63 -8.52 -19.02 -15.31
C ASN A 63 -9.25 -17.68 -15.49
N ASN A 64 -9.09 -16.75 -14.54
CA ASN A 64 -9.64 -15.39 -14.56
C ASN A 64 -8.55 -14.32 -14.66
N ASN A 65 -7.28 -14.68 -14.48
CA ASN A 65 -6.17 -13.75 -14.62
C ASN A 65 -6.13 -13.10 -16.00
N GLU A 66 -6.05 -11.77 -16.00
CA GLU A 66 -5.79 -10.99 -17.19
C GLU A 66 -4.42 -11.32 -17.80
N ALA A 67 -4.28 -11.15 -19.12
CA ALA A 67 -3.06 -11.54 -19.83
C ALA A 67 -1.80 -10.83 -19.33
N GLN A 68 -1.96 -9.62 -18.79
CA GLN A 68 -0.88 -8.77 -18.31
C GLN A 68 -0.38 -9.16 -16.92
N ASN A 69 -1.19 -9.86 -16.13
CA ASN A 69 -0.73 -10.43 -14.87
C ASN A 69 0.27 -11.55 -15.16
N LEU A 70 1.46 -11.44 -14.57
CA LEU A 70 2.54 -12.39 -14.72
C LEU A 70 2.60 -13.37 -13.54
N ASN A 71 1.71 -13.30 -12.54
CA ASN A 71 1.77 -14.19 -11.39
C ASN A 71 1.75 -15.65 -11.84
N THR A 72 2.57 -16.48 -11.20
CA THR A 72 2.82 -17.90 -11.49
C THR A 72 3.42 -18.22 -12.87
N LYS A 73 3.65 -17.21 -13.73
CA LYS A 73 4.23 -17.43 -15.06
C LYS A 73 5.73 -17.66 -14.98
N THR A 74 6.22 -18.47 -15.91
CA THR A 74 7.65 -18.68 -16.13
C THR A 74 8.30 -17.42 -16.70
N VAL A 75 9.42 -17.02 -16.11
CA VAL A 75 10.24 -15.90 -16.57
C VAL A 75 11.63 -16.36 -16.92
N LYS A 76 12.33 -15.54 -17.70
CA LYS A 76 13.71 -15.78 -18.11
C LYS A 76 14.62 -14.74 -17.47
N ARG A 77 15.89 -15.10 -17.38
CA ARG A 77 16.96 -14.17 -17.02
C ARG A 77 16.91 -12.95 -17.94
N GLY A 78 16.96 -11.76 -17.36
CA GLY A 78 16.83 -10.49 -18.05
C GLY A 78 15.40 -10.05 -18.33
N ASP A 79 14.38 -10.86 -18.02
CA ASP A 79 12.98 -10.41 -18.13
C ASP A 79 12.70 -9.33 -17.10
N LYS A 80 11.82 -8.40 -17.48
CA LYS A 80 11.35 -7.33 -16.61
C LYS A 80 10.12 -7.80 -15.84
N LEU A 81 10.13 -7.58 -14.54
CA LEU A 81 8.98 -7.75 -13.66
C LEU A 81 8.69 -6.41 -12.99
N VAL A 82 7.52 -5.85 -13.22
CA VAL A 82 7.06 -4.64 -12.53
C VAL A 82 6.05 -5.08 -11.49
N TYR A 83 6.44 -5.00 -10.22
CA TYR A 83 5.49 -5.20 -9.14
C TYR A 83 4.71 -3.93 -8.94
N GLN A 84 3.38 -4.02 -9.02
CA GLN A 84 2.49 -2.89 -8.78
C GLN A 84 1.80 -3.07 -7.43
N VAL A 85 2.12 -2.21 -6.45
CA VAL A 85 1.58 -2.27 -5.08
C VAL A 85 0.61 -1.11 -4.87
N TRP A 86 -0.61 -1.38 -4.44
CA TRP A 86 -1.65 -0.37 -4.30
C TRP A 86 -1.88 -0.06 -2.82
N LEU A 87 -1.59 1.18 -2.44
CA LEU A 87 -1.95 1.72 -1.12
C LEU A 87 -3.40 2.20 -1.19
N ASP A 88 -4.28 1.58 -0.40
CA ASP A 88 -5.70 1.85 -0.34
C ASP A 88 -6.05 2.95 0.68
N THR A 89 -6.67 4.03 0.20
CA THR A 89 -7.30 5.05 1.06
C THR A 89 -8.79 5.19 0.79
N THR A 90 -9.39 4.26 0.03
CA THR A 90 -10.76 4.35 -0.50
C THR A 90 -11.83 4.29 0.59
N LYS A 91 -11.54 3.62 1.72
CA LYS A 91 -12.45 3.48 2.86
C LYS A 91 -12.06 4.33 4.06
N PHE A 92 -11.15 5.29 3.91
CA PHE A 92 -10.92 6.29 4.95
C PHE A 92 -12.08 7.27 4.94
N ASP A 93 -13.04 7.03 5.83
CA ASP A 93 -14.28 7.77 5.92
C ASP A 93 -14.13 9.03 6.79
N ALA A 94 -15.24 9.73 7.03
CA ALA A 94 -15.24 10.92 7.89
C ALA A 94 -14.83 10.63 9.35
N ALA A 95 -15.06 9.41 9.86
CA ALA A 95 -14.66 9.03 11.21
C ALA A 95 -13.15 8.80 11.31
N ASN A 96 -12.50 8.30 10.25
CA ASN A 96 -11.05 8.13 10.20
C ASN A 96 -10.31 9.40 9.75
N LYS A 97 -10.91 10.20 8.86
CA LYS A 97 -10.25 11.24 8.07
C LYS A 97 -9.45 12.24 8.91
N ASP A 98 -10.00 12.68 10.03
CA ASP A 98 -9.34 13.64 10.92
C ASP A 98 -8.46 12.97 11.98
N ASN A 99 -8.13 11.69 11.81
CA ASN A 99 -7.33 10.91 12.78
C ASN A 99 -6.14 10.19 12.14
N ILE A 100 -6.12 9.96 10.81
CA ILE A 100 -4.97 9.34 10.14
C ILE A 100 -3.76 10.26 10.21
N GLN A 101 -2.63 9.77 10.73
CA GLN A 101 -1.38 10.52 10.84
C GLN A 101 -0.40 10.22 9.71
N SER A 102 -0.36 8.97 9.25
CA SER A 102 0.55 8.54 8.19
C SER A 102 0.03 7.29 7.49
N VAL A 103 0.45 7.11 6.24
CA VAL A 103 0.18 5.95 5.40
C VAL A 103 1.47 5.53 4.70
N GLY A 104 1.62 4.25 4.42
CA GLY A 104 2.74 3.75 3.64
C GLY A 104 2.56 2.29 3.24
N ILE A 105 3.50 1.82 2.43
CA ILE A 105 3.65 0.42 2.05
C ILE A 105 5.04 -0.08 2.36
N SER A 106 5.15 -1.39 2.57
CA SER A 106 6.39 -2.15 2.52
C SER A 106 6.30 -3.22 1.44
N ASP A 107 7.38 -3.47 0.71
CA ASP A 107 7.50 -4.51 -0.31
C ASP A 107 8.81 -5.27 -0.06
N ASP A 108 8.74 -6.60 0.07
CA ASP A 108 9.87 -7.49 0.33
C ASP A 108 10.06 -8.39 -0.90
N TYR A 109 10.98 -7.94 -1.77
CA TYR A 109 11.29 -8.57 -3.05
C TYR A 109 12.55 -9.42 -2.92
N ASP A 110 12.63 -10.49 -3.72
CA ASP A 110 13.81 -11.35 -3.71
C ASP A 110 15.03 -10.68 -4.35
N GLU A 111 15.82 -9.98 -3.54
CA GLU A 111 17.02 -9.26 -3.95
C GLU A 111 18.17 -10.19 -4.33
N THR A 112 18.07 -11.49 -4.04
CA THR A 112 19.03 -12.48 -4.53
C THR A 112 18.77 -12.85 -5.98
N LYS A 113 17.53 -12.68 -6.47
CA LYS A 113 17.10 -13.05 -7.84
C LYS A 113 16.74 -11.87 -8.73
N LEU A 114 16.51 -10.69 -8.15
CA LEU A 114 16.08 -9.50 -8.88
C LEU A 114 17.06 -8.33 -8.70
N ASP A 115 17.36 -7.68 -9.82
CA ASP A 115 17.97 -6.35 -9.83
C ASP A 115 16.88 -5.28 -9.74
N LEU A 116 17.08 -4.30 -8.84
CA LEU A 116 16.19 -3.18 -8.61
C LEU A 116 16.98 -1.87 -8.70
N ASP A 117 16.43 -0.89 -9.40
CA ASP A 117 16.89 0.50 -9.36
C ASP A 117 15.88 1.34 -8.56
N ALA A 118 16.22 1.66 -7.32
CA ALA A 118 15.36 2.40 -6.41
C ALA A 118 14.92 3.77 -6.98
N THR A 119 15.72 4.38 -7.87
CA THR A 119 15.39 5.68 -8.48
C THR A 119 14.27 5.60 -9.51
N LYS A 120 13.94 4.38 -9.97
CA LYS A 120 12.88 4.10 -10.92
C LYS A 120 11.56 3.71 -10.25
N ILE A 121 11.52 3.58 -8.93
CA ILE A 121 10.25 3.35 -8.22
C ILE A 121 9.40 4.60 -8.38
N LYS A 122 8.15 4.43 -8.81
CA LYS A 122 7.21 5.52 -9.07
C LYS A 122 5.89 5.28 -8.38
N ALA A 123 5.29 6.35 -7.84
CA ALA A 123 3.95 6.30 -7.25
C ALA A 123 2.99 7.15 -8.08
N TYR A 124 1.78 6.67 -8.27
CA TYR A 124 0.75 7.35 -9.06
C TYR A 124 -0.57 7.47 -8.30
N ASP A 125 -1.24 8.60 -8.44
CA ASP A 125 -2.59 8.81 -7.92
C ASP A 125 -3.61 8.17 -8.87
N SER A 126 -4.40 7.20 -8.39
CA SER A 126 -5.28 6.42 -9.26
C SER A 126 -6.47 7.20 -9.82
N VAL A 127 -6.79 8.38 -9.29
CA VAL A 127 -7.91 9.20 -9.77
C VAL A 127 -7.43 10.15 -10.86
N THR A 128 -6.26 10.74 -10.68
CA THR A 128 -5.72 11.76 -11.59
C THR A 128 -4.72 11.22 -12.61
N GLY A 129 -4.15 10.04 -12.36
CA GLY A 129 -3.04 9.48 -13.14
C GLY A 129 -1.70 10.20 -12.93
N ALA A 130 -1.65 11.20 -12.06
CA ALA A 130 -0.43 11.98 -11.83
C ALA A 130 0.63 11.15 -11.11
N GLU A 131 1.89 11.31 -11.52
CA GLU A 131 3.03 10.85 -10.73
C GLU A 131 3.13 11.68 -9.45
N VAL A 132 3.15 11.01 -8.30
CA VAL A 132 3.20 11.60 -6.95
C VAL A 132 4.31 10.97 -6.10
N THR A 133 5.34 10.42 -6.75
CA THR A 133 6.53 9.83 -6.11
C THR A 133 7.17 10.81 -5.11
N ASP A 134 7.13 12.11 -5.41
CA ASP A 134 7.68 13.17 -4.57
C ASP A 134 7.00 13.30 -3.20
N LYS A 135 5.78 12.77 -3.04
CA LYS A 135 5.05 12.74 -1.77
C LYS A 135 5.53 11.67 -0.79
N PHE A 136 6.33 10.71 -1.23
CA PHE A 136 6.72 9.56 -0.42
C PHE A 136 8.24 9.53 -0.17
N ASP A 137 8.63 9.27 1.07
CA ASP A 137 9.98 8.85 1.40
C ASP A 137 10.10 7.37 1.06
N ILE A 138 10.89 7.07 0.02
CA ILE A 138 11.14 5.72 -0.47
C ILE A 138 12.56 5.30 -0.09
N THR A 139 12.68 4.22 0.67
CA THR A 139 13.97 3.63 1.03
C THR A 139 14.01 2.15 0.66
N VAL A 140 15.19 1.67 0.30
CA VAL A 140 15.44 0.25 0.02
C VAL A 140 16.56 -0.21 0.94
N ASN A 141 16.29 -1.19 1.79
CA ASN A 141 17.25 -1.75 2.73
C ASN A 141 17.08 -3.27 2.80
N ASN A 142 18.14 -4.01 2.41
CA ASN A 142 18.19 -5.48 2.49
C ASN A 142 16.95 -6.18 1.90
N GLY A 143 16.62 -5.91 0.63
CA GLY A 143 15.46 -6.52 -0.05
C GLY A 143 14.10 -5.92 0.32
N VAL A 144 14.04 -5.07 1.36
CA VAL A 144 12.79 -4.43 1.78
C VAL A 144 12.74 -2.98 1.31
N ILE A 145 11.71 -2.67 0.52
CA ILE A 145 11.33 -1.33 0.11
C ILE A 145 10.29 -0.82 1.12
N THR A 146 10.43 0.43 1.54
CA THR A 146 9.37 1.13 2.29
C THR A 146 9.08 2.45 1.63
N ALA A 147 7.81 2.75 1.39
CA ALA A 147 7.36 4.05 0.92
C ALA A 147 6.36 4.63 1.93
N THR A 148 6.74 5.71 2.61
CA THR A 148 5.90 6.36 3.64
C THR A 148 5.60 7.79 3.23
N LEU A 149 4.38 8.26 3.47
CA LEU A 149 4.00 9.65 3.20
C LEU A 149 4.94 10.60 3.96
N LYS A 150 5.53 11.56 3.24
CA LYS A 150 6.48 12.54 3.79
C LYS A 150 5.84 13.44 4.84
N ASP A 151 6.68 14.05 5.65
CA ASP A 151 6.32 15.21 6.45
C ASP A 151 5.83 16.37 5.56
N GLY A 152 5.05 17.28 6.14
CA GLY A 152 4.50 18.46 5.45
C GLY A 152 3.14 18.24 4.77
N PHE A 153 2.68 16.99 4.68
CA PHE A 153 1.32 16.61 4.27
C PHE A 153 0.33 16.56 5.43
N THR A 154 0.72 17.02 6.61
CA THR A 154 -0.11 17.04 7.82
C THR A 154 -0.61 18.44 8.17
N LYS A 155 -1.63 18.48 9.02
CA LYS A 155 -2.19 19.65 9.70
C LYS A 155 -2.35 19.34 11.19
N SER A 156 -2.32 20.37 12.02
CA SER A 156 -2.67 20.26 13.44
C SER A 156 -4.18 20.12 13.65
N LEU A 157 -4.59 19.36 14.65
CA LEU A 157 -5.97 19.34 15.14
C LEU A 157 -6.32 20.57 16.01
N GLY A 158 -5.32 21.36 16.42
CA GLY A 158 -5.53 22.50 17.31
C GLY A 158 -5.77 22.13 18.78
N ASP A 159 -5.49 20.88 19.14
CA ASP A 159 -5.44 20.42 20.53
C ASP A 159 -4.15 20.87 21.24
N ALA A 160 -4.12 20.76 22.57
CA ALA A 160 -2.98 21.21 23.38
C ALA A 160 -1.69 20.45 23.05
N GLU A 161 -1.83 19.19 22.63
CA GLU A 161 -0.74 18.30 22.25
C GLU A 161 -0.24 18.51 20.80
N ASN A 162 -0.87 19.42 20.03
CA ASN A 162 -0.55 19.70 18.63
C ASN A 162 -0.50 18.42 17.77
N THR A 163 -1.48 17.54 17.96
CA THR A 163 -1.61 16.29 17.23
C THR A 163 -1.66 16.57 15.73
N GLN A 164 -0.75 15.93 14.98
CA GLN A 164 -0.70 16.04 13.53
C GLN A 164 -1.49 14.91 12.87
N VAL A 165 -2.31 15.27 11.89
CA VAL A 165 -3.06 14.34 11.04
C VAL A 165 -2.91 14.74 9.58
N ILE A 166 -3.13 13.83 8.64
CA ILE A 166 -3.02 14.10 7.22
C ILE A 166 -3.98 15.23 6.82
N ASP A 167 -3.44 16.23 6.13
CA ASP A 167 -4.19 17.29 5.51
C ASP A 167 -4.74 16.80 4.16
N THR A 168 -6.03 16.45 4.14
CA THR A 168 -6.65 15.92 2.92
C THR A 168 -6.74 16.91 1.76
N THR A 169 -6.40 18.18 1.98
CA THR A 169 -6.25 19.17 0.90
C THR A 169 -4.91 19.03 0.17
N LYS A 170 -3.91 18.43 0.83
CA LYS A 170 -2.56 18.15 0.27
C LYS A 170 -2.39 16.69 -0.16
N PHE A 171 -3.05 15.77 0.52
CA PHE A 171 -3.04 14.34 0.23
C PHE A 171 -4.46 13.75 0.31
N ALA A 172 -5.08 13.52 -0.85
CA ALA A 172 -6.49 13.20 -0.91
C ALA A 172 -6.77 11.71 -0.66
N PHE A 173 -7.73 11.42 0.23
CA PHE A 173 -8.25 10.07 0.43
C PHE A 173 -9.28 9.69 -0.65
N GLY A 174 -9.86 8.49 -0.52
CA GLY A 174 -10.89 7.99 -1.43
C GLY A 174 -10.32 7.39 -2.71
N ARG A 175 -9.05 6.97 -2.71
CA ARG A 175 -8.34 6.51 -3.91
C ARG A 175 -7.24 5.51 -3.58
N TYR A 176 -6.69 4.89 -4.62
CA TYR A 176 -5.43 4.16 -4.51
C TYR A 176 -4.25 5.07 -4.85
N TYR A 177 -3.12 4.79 -4.21
CA TYR A 177 -1.81 5.23 -4.67
C TYR A 177 -1.07 3.99 -5.16
N LYS A 178 -0.90 3.88 -6.49
CA LYS A 178 -0.32 2.70 -7.15
C LYS A 178 1.19 2.91 -7.33
N PHE A 179 2.00 2.03 -6.75
CA PHE A 179 3.46 2.06 -6.82
C PHE A 179 3.93 1.06 -7.86
N ASP A 180 4.67 1.52 -8.88
CA ASP A 180 5.43 0.65 -9.77
C ASP A 180 6.83 0.44 -9.22
N ILE A 181 7.21 -0.82 -9.04
CA ILE A 181 8.52 -1.27 -8.56
C ILE A 181 9.15 -2.09 -9.69
N PRO A 182 9.89 -1.46 -10.61
CA PRO A 182 10.48 -2.14 -11.76
C PRO A 182 11.73 -2.92 -11.35
N THR A 183 11.71 -4.22 -11.63
CA THR A 183 12.83 -5.14 -11.38
C THR A 183 13.24 -5.86 -12.66
N THR A 184 14.40 -6.52 -12.64
CA THR A 184 14.88 -7.37 -13.73
C THR A 184 15.43 -8.66 -13.16
N VAL A 185 15.08 -9.80 -13.75
CA VAL A 185 15.60 -11.12 -13.34
C VAL A 185 17.10 -11.17 -13.58
N LYS A 186 17.89 -11.48 -12.54
CA LYS A 186 19.35 -11.51 -12.65
C LYS A 186 19.84 -12.55 -13.64
N ALA A 187 21.01 -12.31 -14.20
CA ALA A 187 21.63 -13.18 -15.21
C ALA A 187 22.13 -14.51 -14.64
N ASP A 188 22.29 -14.63 -13.32
CA ASP A 188 22.87 -15.79 -12.64
C ASP A 188 21.85 -16.58 -11.80
N VAL A 189 20.56 -16.22 -11.85
CA VAL A 189 19.48 -16.98 -11.18
C VAL A 189 19.48 -18.43 -11.68
N PRO A 190 19.54 -19.44 -10.81
CA PRO A 190 19.39 -20.84 -11.19
C PRO A 190 18.02 -21.09 -11.87
N GLY A 191 17.93 -22.06 -12.77
CA GLY A 191 16.64 -22.38 -13.40
C GLY A 191 15.70 -23.12 -12.45
N GLY A 192 14.39 -22.88 -12.55
CA GLY A 192 13.36 -23.60 -11.81
C GLY A 192 13.25 -23.21 -10.34
N VAL A 193 13.72 -22.01 -9.98
CA VAL A 193 13.61 -21.48 -8.62
C VAL A 193 12.57 -20.37 -8.57
N ASP A 194 11.85 -20.30 -7.46
CA ASP A 194 10.80 -19.30 -7.28
C ASP A 194 11.38 -17.93 -6.97
N ILE A 195 10.83 -16.90 -7.60
CA ILE A 195 11.02 -15.49 -7.30
C ILE A 195 9.77 -15.05 -6.56
N GLU A 196 9.89 -14.88 -5.24
CA GLU A 196 8.77 -14.48 -4.39
C GLU A 196 8.81 -12.98 -4.12
N ASN A 197 7.63 -12.39 -3.95
CA ASN A 197 7.51 -11.02 -3.47
C ASN A 197 6.25 -10.86 -2.58
N THR A 198 6.41 -10.22 -1.42
CA THR A 198 5.30 -9.89 -0.51
C THR A 198 5.22 -8.38 -0.28
N ALA A 199 4.04 -7.87 0.07
CA ALA A 199 3.90 -6.46 0.45
C ALA A 199 2.85 -6.30 1.55
N ALA A 200 2.83 -5.12 2.17
CA ALA A 200 1.83 -4.73 3.15
C ALA A 200 1.59 -3.23 3.12
N GLN A 201 0.39 -2.81 3.54
CA GLN A 201 0.09 -1.42 3.83
C GLN A 201 0.07 -1.19 5.34
N VAL A 202 0.66 -0.09 5.78
CA VAL A 202 0.64 0.38 7.18
C VAL A 202 -0.09 1.71 7.25
N VAL A 203 -0.95 1.85 8.26
CA VAL A 203 -1.67 3.09 8.56
C VAL A 203 -1.44 3.43 10.02
N ASN A 204 -1.01 4.66 10.30
CA ASN A 204 -0.93 5.17 11.67
C ASN A 204 -2.09 6.13 11.88
N TYR A 205 -2.90 5.93 12.93
CA TYR A 205 -3.98 6.85 13.28
C TYR A 205 -4.00 7.15 14.78
N TYR A 206 -4.41 8.36 15.12
CA TYR A 206 -4.52 8.83 16.50
C TYR A 206 -5.89 8.49 17.06
N ASN A 207 -5.93 7.87 18.24
CA ASN A 207 -7.14 7.67 19.01
C ASN A 207 -7.21 8.72 20.14
N PRO A 208 -8.09 9.74 20.03
CA PRO A 208 -8.18 10.82 21.01
C PRO A 208 -8.75 10.37 22.37
N THR A 209 -9.45 9.24 22.42
CA THR A 209 -9.98 8.69 23.69
C THR A 209 -8.88 8.02 24.51
N THR A 210 -7.96 7.30 23.87
CA THR A 210 -6.83 6.64 24.55
C THR A 210 -5.54 7.46 24.56
N LYS A 211 -5.49 8.55 23.77
CA LYS A 211 -4.30 9.37 23.50
C LYS A 211 -3.12 8.55 22.97
N LYS A 212 -3.40 7.54 22.15
CA LYS A 212 -2.39 6.66 21.55
C LYS A 212 -2.46 6.68 20.04
N VAL A 213 -1.31 6.39 19.43
CA VAL A 213 -1.21 6.11 17.99
C VAL A 213 -1.35 4.61 17.79
N GLU A 214 -2.40 4.22 17.08
CA GLU A 214 -2.64 2.85 16.66
C GLU A 214 -2.04 2.64 15.26
N LYS A 215 -1.52 1.44 14.99
CA LYS A 215 -0.73 1.15 13.77
C LYS A 215 -1.21 -0.13 13.06
N PRO A 216 -2.46 -0.20 12.61
CA PRO A 216 -2.93 -1.34 11.83
C PRO A 216 -2.06 -1.53 10.57
N SER A 217 -1.80 -2.79 10.26
CA SER A 217 -1.10 -3.23 9.06
C SER A 217 -1.85 -4.39 8.43
N LYS A 218 -1.86 -4.44 7.09
CA LYS A 218 -2.51 -5.52 6.33
C LYS A 218 -1.61 -5.96 5.18
N PRO A 219 -1.33 -7.27 5.03
CA PRO A 219 -0.59 -7.78 3.88
C PRO A 219 -1.41 -7.64 2.60
N THR A 220 -0.71 -7.59 1.47
CA THR A 220 -1.28 -7.81 0.13
C THR A 220 -1.24 -9.30 -0.20
N GLU A 221 -1.64 -9.65 -1.43
CA GLU A 221 -1.36 -10.95 -2.03
C GLU A 221 0.15 -11.20 -2.10
N LYS A 222 0.55 -12.47 -1.95
CA LYS A 222 1.91 -12.94 -2.24
C LYS A 222 1.98 -13.30 -3.71
N ARG A 223 3.00 -12.80 -4.42
CA ARG A 223 3.21 -13.09 -5.85
C ARG A 223 4.46 -13.94 -6.03
N VAL A 224 4.41 -14.85 -7.00
CA VAL A 224 5.50 -15.78 -7.33
C VAL A 224 5.68 -15.89 -8.84
N ASN A 225 6.93 -15.98 -9.27
CA ASN A 225 7.34 -16.32 -10.64
C ASN A 225 8.40 -17.43 -10.60
N ASN A 226 8.62 -18.16 -11.70
CA ASN A 226 9.60 -19.26 -11.76
C ASN A 226 10.50 -19.22 -13.00
#